data_AF-A0A7V7RGE7-F1
#
_entry.id   AF-A0A7V7RGE7-F1
#
_cell.length_a   1.000
_cell.length_b   1.000
_cell.length_c   1.000
_cell.angle_alpha   90.00
_cell.angle_beta   90.00
_cell.angle_gamma   90.00
#
_symmetry.space_group_name_H-M   'P 1'
#
loop_
_entity.id
_entity.type
_entity.pdbx_description
1 polymer ?
#
loop_
_entity_poly.entity_id
_entity_poly.type
_entity_poly.pdbx_seq_one_letter_code
_entity_poly.pdbx_strand_id
1 'polypeptide(L)'
;MKNLINSALLVLALNSLCALAVEITRSAAAEACTQQAGENSNECLEAAGLASDNALKQAFNAKVTELQNFDYTRWPQGDEARRTQMVEALKISQQQWTAARDAFCTAASASAAGTPWLAAHALSCVINMNQRREQELALIHPEAEK
;
A
#
# COMPACT_ATOMS: atom_id res chain seq x y z
N MET A 1 6.42 -51.19 -38.29
CA MET A 1 5.60 -51.08 -37.08
C MET A 1 6.40 -50.35 -36.02
N LYS A 2 5.86 -49.23 -35.52
CA LYS A 2 5.97 -48.71 -34.14
C LYS A 2 7.37 -48.58 -33.51
N ASN A 3 7.87 -47.36 -33.38
CA ASN A 3 7.89 -46.63 -32.09
C ASN A 3 8.68 -45.31 -32.23
N LEU A 4 7.94 -44.21 -32.39
CA LEU A 4 8.43 -42.85 -32.11
C LEU A 4 8.28 -42.63 -30.60
N ILE A 5 9.39 -42.67 -29.87
CA ILE A 5 9.40 -42.22 -28.48
C ILE A 5 9.54 -40.69 -28.52
N ASN A 6 8.39 -40.01 -28.47
CA ASN A 6 8.32 -38.58 -28.21
C ASN A 6 8.63 -38.36 -26.73
N SER A 7 9.88 -38.01 -26.43
CA SER A 7 10.28 -37.49 -25.12
C SER A 7 9.69 -36.08 -24.96
N ALA A 8 8.53 -35.98 -24.32
CA ALA A 8 7.97 -34.71 -23.89
C ALA A 8 8.83 -34.13 -22.76
N LEU A 9 9.60 -33.09 -23.06
CA LEU A 9 10.28 -32.24 -22.09
C LEU A 9 9.22 -31.45 -21.30
N LEU A 10 8.85 -31.96 -20.12
CA LEU A 10 8.02 -31.23 -19.17
C LEU A 10 8.89 -30.19 -18.46
N VAL A 11 9.00 -28.99 -19.04
CA VAL A 11 9.58 -27.84 -18.35
C VAL A 11 8.57 -27.36 -17.31
N LEU A 12 8.77 -27.74 -16.06
CA LEU A 12 8.11 -27.13 -14.92
C LEU A 12 8.59 -25.67 -14.84
N ALA A 13 7.82 -24.75 -15.42
CA ALA A 13 7.95 -23.33 -15.14
C ALA A 13 7.56 -23.11 -13.66
N LEU A 14 8.54 -23.22 -12.77
CA LEU A 14 8.46 -22.64 -11.44
C LEU A 14 8.39 -21.12 -11.65
N ASN A 15 7.17 -20.60 -11.75
CA ASN A 15 6.95 -19.16 -11.64
C ASN A 15 7.46 -18.76 -10.25
N SER A 16 8.67 -18.24 -10.18
CA SER A 16 9.12 -17.47 -9.04
C SER A 16 8.26 -16.21 -8.98
N LEU A 17 7.05 -16.33 -8.43
CA LEU A 17 6.27 -15.22 -7.89
C LEU A 17 6.93 -14.72 -6.60
N CYS A 18 8.26 -14.56 -6.59
CA CYS A 18 8.88 -13.60 -5.72
C CYS A 18 8.68 -12.26 -6.42
N ALA A 19 7.55 -11.61 -6.13
CA ALA A 19 7.52 -10.16 -6.28
C ALA A 19 8.73 -9.65 -5.49
N LEU A 20 9.73 -9.10 -6.18
CA LEU A 20 10.87 -8.48 -5.51
C LEU A 20 10.27 -7.42 -4.59
N ALA A 21 10.36 -7.65 -3.28
CA ALA A 21 9.90 -6.69 -2.31
C ALA A 21 10.70 -5.42 -2.55
N VAL A 22 10.04 -4.38 -3.09
CA VAL A 22 10.65 -3.05 -3.21
C VAL A 22 11.09 -2.65 -1.81
N GLU A 23 12.38 -2.30 -1.66
CA GLU A 23 12.92 -1.83 -0.39
C GLU A 23 12.04 -0.70 0.13
N ILE A 24 11.65 -0.78 1.40
CA ILE A 24 10.65 0.15 1.93
C ILE A 24 11.14 1.60 1.85
N THR A 25 12.45 1.83 1.93
CA THR A 25 13.08 3.15 1.83
C THR A 25 13.47 3.57 0.41
N ARG A 26 12.96 2.90 -0.63
CA ARG A 26 13.15 3.31 -2.04
C ARG A 26 11.82 3.43 -2.74
N SER A 27 11.61 4.53 -3.45
CA SER A 27 10.40 4.76 -4.25
C SER A 27 10.76 5.44 -5.55
N ALA A 28 10.04 5.10 -6.63
CA ALA A 28 10.26 5.72 -7.94
C ALA A 28 10.09 7.25 -7.91
N ALA A 29 9.18 7.76 -7.07
CA ALA A 29 8.95 9.19 -6.91
C ALA A 29 10.15 9.90 -6.26
N ALA A 30 10.70 9.35 -5.17
CA ALA A 30 11.88 9.94 -4.53
C ALA A 30 13.15 9.80 -5.40
N GLU A 31 13.28 8.69 -6.13
CA GLU A 31 14.36 8.49 -7.11
C GLU A 31 14.31 9.53 -8.22
N ALA A 32 13.12 9.82 -8.77
CA ALA A 32 12.96 10.89 -9.76
C ALA A 32 13.37 12.26 -9.22
N CYS A 33 12.99 12.61 -7.99
CA CYS A 33 13.37 13.86 -7.35
C CYS A 33 14.89 14.00 -7.13
N THR A 34 15.51 12.93 -6.64
CA THR A 34 16.96 12.91 -6.38
C THR A 34 17.78 12.90 -7.67
N GLN A 35 17.30 12.26 -8.74
CA GLN A 35 17.92 12.32 -10.06
C GLN A 35 17.88 13.74 -10.67
N GLN A 36 16.79 14.49 -10.42
CA GLN A 36 16.64 15.84 -10.96
C GLN A 36 17.49 16.88 -10.22
N ALA A 37 17.56 16.81 -8.89
CA ALA A 37 18.09 17.89 -8.06
C ALA A 37 19.14 17.46 -7.01
N GLY A 38 19.49 16.17 -6.94
CA GLY A 38 20.43 15.63 -5.96
C GLY A 38 20.00 15.97 -4.52
N GLU A 39 20.91 16.60 -3.78
CA GLU A 39 20.68 17.04 -2.39
C GLU A 39 19.68 18.21 -2.27
N ASN A 40 19.38 18.92 -3.37
CA ASN A 40 18.40 20.02 -3.39
C ASN A 40 16.98 19.55 -3.73
N SER A 41 16.69 18.26 -3.55
CA SER A 41 15.42 17.63 -3.95
C SER A 41 14.26 17.85 -2.97
N ASN A 42 14.45 18.61 -1.90
CA ASN A 42 13.48 18.78 -0.80
C ASN A 42 12.08 19.19 -1.28
N GLU A 43 11.96 20.21 -2.15
CA GLU A 43 10.66 20.67 -2.64
C GLU A 43 9.93 19.59 -3.46
N CYS A 44 10.66 18.86 -4.31
CA CYS A 44 10.10 17.76 -5.09
C CYS A 44 9.67 16.60 -4.17
N LEU A 45 10.49 16.29 -3.17
CA LEU A 45 10.23 15.25 -2.18
C LEU A 45 8.99 15.56 -1.34
N GLU A 46 8.84 16.81 -0.89
CA GLU A 46 7.64 17.29 -0.18
C GLU A 46 6.39 17.18 -1.06
N ALA A 47 6.47 17.58 -2.34
CA ALA A 47 5.37 17.46 -3.28
C ALA A 47 4.97 15.98 -3.52
N ALA A 48 5.95 15.08 -3.63
CA ALA A 48 5.71 13.64 -3.77
C ALA A 48 5.04 13.03 -2.53
N GLY A 49 5.50 13.41 -1.33
CA GLY A 49 4.88 13.00 -0.07
C GLY A 49 3.43 13.46 0.03
N LEU A 50 3.17 14.74 -0.25
CA LEU A 50 1.82 15.31 -0.24
C LEU A 50 0.89 14.64 -1.26
N ALA A 51 1.39 14.35 -2.46
CA ALA A 51 0.62 13.63 -3.48
C ALA A 51 0.22 12.23 -2.98
N SER A 52 1.15 11.51 -2.34
CA SER A 52 0.87 10.19 -1.77
C SER A 52 -0.13 10.23 -0.62
N ASP A 53 0.01 11.17 0.32
CA ASP A 53 -0.95 11.33 1.42
C ASP A 53 -2.35 11.69 0.91
N ASN A 54 -2.44 12.52 -0.14
CA ASN A 54 -3.72 12.84 -0.79
C ASN A 54 -4.35 11.62 -1.46
N ALA A 55 -3.56 10.77 -2.13
CA ALA A 55 -4.04 9.54 -2.73
C ALA A 55 -4.62 8.58 -1.67
N LEU A 56 -3.88 8.35 -0.59
CA LEU A 56 -4.36 7.55 0.55
C LEU A 56 -5.65 8.13 1.16
N LYS A 57 -5.70 9.45 1.36
CA LYS A 57 -6.91 10.12 1.89
C LYS A 57 -8.12 9.94 0.97
N GLN A 58 -7.92 10.03 -0.35
CA GLN A 58 -8.97 9.80 -1.33
C GLN A 58 -9.46 8.35 -1.29
N ALA A 59 -8.54 7.37 -1.30
CA ALA A 59 -8.87 5.96 -1.21
C ALA A 59 -9.63 5.61 0.09
N PHE A 60 -9.17 6.15 1.22
CA PHE A 60 -9.83 5.97 2.52
C PHE A 60 -11.24 6.56 2.53
N ASN A 61 -11.41 7.82 2.07
CA ASN A 61 -12.72 8.45 2.02
C ASN A 61 -13.68 7.70 1.09
N ALA A 62 -13.20 7.26 -0.08
CA ALA A 62 -14.00 6.47 -1.00
C ALA A 62 -14.46 5.16 -0.35
N LYS A 63 -13.56 4.45 0.35
CA LYS A 63 -13.91 3.22 1.08
C LYS A 63 -14.91 3.49 2.19
N VAL A 64 -14.73 4.55 2.99
CA VAL A 64 -15.69 4.95 4.02
C VAL A 64 -17.08 5.21 3.40
N THR A 65 -17.16 5.96 2.31
CA THR A 65 -18.42 6.22 1.61
C THR A 65 -19.07 4.95 1.07
N GLU A 66 -18.30 4.04 0.47
CA GLU A 66 -18.79 2.73 0.02
C GLU A 66 -19.42 1.94 1.17
N LEU A 67 -18.70 1.82 2.29
CA LEU A 67 -19.15 1.09 3.47
C LEU A 67 -20.38 1.74 4.15
N GLN A 68 -20.46 3.07 4.16
CA GLN A 68 -21.60 3.81 4.69
C GLN A 68 -22.86 3.63 3.83
N ASN A 69 -22.70 3.57 2.51
CA ASN A 69 -23.81 3.43 1.57
C ASN A 69 -24.19 1.97 1.30
N PHE A 70 -23.48 1.01 1.88
CA PHE A 70 -23.78 -0.40 1.70
C PHE A 70 -25.17 -0.75 2.28
N ASP A 71 -25.93 -1.52 1.51
CA ASP A 71 -27.20 -2.10 1.95
C ASP A 71 -26.94 -3.26 2.93
N TYR A 72 -26.98 -2.92 4.21
CA TYR A 72 -26.74 -3.86 5.29
C TYR A 72 -27.73 -5.03 5.32
N THR A 73 -28.91 -4.92 4.69
CA THR A 73 -29.90 -6.02 4.64
C THR A 73 -29.41 -7.22 3.83
N ARG A 74 -28.33 -7.06 3.06
CA ARG A 74 -27.65 -8.14 2.33
C ARG A 74 -26.83 -9.07 3.25
N TRP A 75 -26.61 -8.71 4.51
CA TRP A 75 -25.96 -9.60 5.49
C TRP A 75 -26.99 -10.51 6.18
N PRO A 76 -26.67 -11.81 6.42
CA PRO A 76 -27.59 -12.74 7.10
C PRO A 76 -28.07 -12.26 8.48
N GLN A 77 -27.27 -11.44 9.16
CA GLN A 77 -27.60 -10.77 10.42
C GLN A 77 -27.30 -9.26 10.29
N GLY A 78 -27.79 -8.67 9.20
CA GLY A 78 -27.54 -7.28 8.87
C GLY A 78 -28.37 -6.31 9.69
N ASP A 79 -27.70 -5.35 10.33
CA ASP A 79 -28.34 -4.20 10.95
C ASP A 79 -27.49 -2.94 10.75
N GLU A 80 -28.15 -1.78 10.89
CA GLU A 80 -27.51 -0.49 10.70
C GLU A 80 -26.40 -0.23 11.73
N ALA A 81 -26.54 -0.72 12.95
CA ALA A 81 -25.53 -0.55 14.00
C ALA A 81 -24.24 -1.26 13.63
N ARG A 82 -24.32 -2.44 13.02
CA ARG A 82 -23.18 -3.23 12.55
C ARG A 82 -22.46 -2.56 11.39
N ARG A 83 -23.19 -1.99 10.42
CA ARG A 83 -22.59 -1.17 9.35
C ARG A 83 -21.86 0.04 9.94
N THR A 84 -22.48 0.71 10.91
CA THR A 84 -21.88 1.86 11.59
C THR A 84 -20.60 1.46 12.33
N GLN A 85 -20.61 0.35 13.06
CA GLN A 85 -19.44 -0.18 13.75
C GLN A 85 -18.30 -0.52 12.79
N MET A 86 -18.59 -1.11 11.63
CA MET A 86 -17.58 -1.39 10.60
C MET A 86 -16.88 -0.10 10.11
N VAL A 87 -17.65 0.96 9.86
CA VAL A 87 -17.12 2.27 9.44
C VAL A 87 -16.25 2.90 10.53
N GLU A 88 -16.73 2.89 11.78
CA GLU A 88 -15.97 3.45 12.91
C GLU A 88 -14.69 2.66 13.21
N ALA A 89 -14.74 1.32 13.11
CA ALA A 89 -13.55 0.48 13.23
C ALA A 89 -12.51 0.80 12.14
N LEU A 90 -12.94 1.04 10.90
CA LEU A 90 -12.05 1.43 9.82
C LEU A 90 -11.39 2.80 10.07
N LYS A 91 -12.15 3.78 10.58
CA LYS A 91 -11.61 5.10 10.95
C LYS A 91 -10.56 5.02 12.06
N ILE A 92 -10.85 4.26 13.12
CA ILE A 92 -9.89 4.03 14.21
C ILE A 92 -8.65 3.31 13.69
N SER A 93 -8.83 2.27 12.87
CA SER A 93 -7.74 1.54 12.24
C SER A 93 -6.85 2.47 11.41
N GLN A 94 -7.43 3.37 10.62
CA GLN A 94 -6.65 4.33 9.82
C GLN A 94 -5.83 5.29 10.69
N GLN A 95 -6.40 5.80 11.78
CA GLN A 95 -5.68 6.67 12.71
C GLN A 95 -4.49 5.96 13.37
N GLN A 96 -4.71 4.74 13.86
CA GLN A 96 -3.66 3.92 14.47
C GLN A 96 -2.59 3.53 13.45
N TRP A 97 -3.01 3.18 12.24
CA TRP A 97 -2.12 2.84 11.14
C TRP A 97 -1.20 4.01 10.78
N THR A 98 -1.71 5.24 10.71
CA THR A 98 -0.89 6.43 10.40
C THR A 98 0.21 6.61 11.46
N ALA A 99 -0.12 6.50 12.74
CA ALA A 99 0.88 6.58 13.81
C ALA A 99 1.92 5.45 13.72
N ALA A 100 1.47 4.23 13.41
CA ALA A 100 2.36 3.09 13.22
C ALA A 100 3.29 3.26 12.00
N ARG A 101 2.77 3.80 10.88
CA ARG A 101 3.54 4.14 9.68
C ARG A 101 4.67 5.08 10.02
N ASP A 102 4.38 6.18 10.72
CA ASP A 102 5.38 7.22 11.00
C ASP A 102 6.51 6.68 11.91
N ALA A 103 6.15 5.90 12.93
CA ALA A 103 7.12 5.24 13.80
C ALA A 103 7.96 4.20 13.03
N PHE A 104 7.31 3.39 12.20
CA PHE A 104 7.96 2.39 11.35
C PHE A 104 8.94 3.05 10.37
N CYS A 105 8.53 4.13 9.70
CA CYS A 105 9.37 4.81 8.72
C CYS A 105 10.55 5.53 9.35
N THR A 106 10.39 6.07 10.56
CA THR A 106 11.51 6.59 11.35
C THR A 106 12.57 5.49 11.60
N ALA A 107 12.14 4.30 12.00
CA ALA A 107 13.04 3.17 12.22
C ALA A 107 13.69 2.69 10.91
N ALA A 108 12.91 2.57 9.83
CA ALA A 108 13.39 2.08 8.54
C ALA A 108 14.42 3.01 7.90
N SER A 109 14.29 4.33 8.07
CA SER A 109 15.23 5.32 7.52
C SER A 109 16.41 5.63 8.42
N ALA A 110 16.50 5.04 9.63
CA ALA A 110 17.51 5.39 10.62
C ALA A 110 18.95 5.18 10.12
N SER A 111 19.19 4.22 9.22
CA SER A 111 20.51 3.98 8.63
C SER A 111 21.01 5.14 7.76
N ALA A 112 20.13 6.01 7.29
CA ALA A 112 20.47 7.21 6.52
C ALA A 112 20.71 8.45 7.40
N ALA A 113 20.62 8.33 8.73
CA ALA A 113 20.84 9.44 9.64
C ALA A 113 22.22 10.09 9.45
N GLY A 114 22.26 11.43 9.41
CA GLY A 114 23.49 12.19 9.15
C GLY A 114 23.94 12.22 7.69
N THR A 115 23.17 11.62 6.77
CA THR A 115 23.41 11.71 5.33
C THR A 115 22.42 12.67 4.66
N PRO A 116 22.76 13.25 3.49
CA PRO A 116 21.81 14.03 2.68
C PRO A 116 20.57 13.24 2.23
N TRP A 117 20.61 11.91 2.31
CA TRP A 117 19.59 11.02 1.78
C TRP A 117 18.49 10.65 2.79
N LEU A 118 18.61 11.09 4.05
CA LEU A 118 17.64 10.77 5.10
C LEU A 118 16.20 11.13 4.69
N ALA A 119 15.99 12.32 4.13
CA ALA A 119 14.68 12.79 3.70
C ALA A 119 14.10 11.89 2.60
N ALA A 120 14.91 11.53 1.59
CA ALA A 120 14.49 10.66 0.50
C ALA A 120 14.14 9.24 0.98
N HIS A 121 14.90 8.70 1.93
CA HIS A 121 14.62 7.38 2.53
C HIS A 121 13.33 7.39 3.36
N ALA A 122 13.14 8.39 4.21
CA ALA A 122 11.96 8.52 5.05
C ALA A 122 10.69 8.70 4.21
N LEU A 123 10.73 9.59 3.21
CA LEU A 123 9.60 9.81 2.31
C LEU A 123 9.28 8.61 1.43
N SER A 124 10.31 7.89 0.95
CA SER A 124 10.07 6.64 0.22
C SER A 124 9.32 5.61 1.07
N CYS A 125 9.65 5.50 2.35
CA CYS A 125 8.91 4.65 3.27
C CYS A 125 7.45 5.08 3.40
N VAL A 126 7.19 6.38 3.60
CA VAL A 126 5.82 6.90 3.70
C VAL A 126 5.03 6.61 2.43
N ILE A 127 5.61 6.91 1.26
CA ILE A 127 4.96 6.71 -0.05
C ILE A 127 4.58 5.24 -0.25
N ASN A 128 5.52 4.33 0.00
CA ASN A 128 5.29 2.89 -0.16
C ASN A 128 4.28 2.35 0.85
N MET A 129 4.32 2.82 2.10
CA MET A 129 3.34 2.42 3.12
C MET A 129 1.94 2.92 2.76
N ASN A 130 1.81 4.16 2.28
CA ASN A 130 0.55 4.71 1.79
C ASN A 130 -0.03 3.84 0.66
N GLN A 131 0.79 3.49 -0.33
CA GLN A 131 0.36 2.62 -1.43
C GLN A 131 -0.10 1.24 -0.95
N ARG A 132 0.61 0.64 0.02
CA ARG A 132 0.18 -0.64 0.63
C ARG A 132 -1.15 -0.50 1.35
N ARG A 133 -1.37 0.61 2.05
CA ARG A 133 -2.64 0.85 2.73
C ARG A 133 -3.78 1.08 1.75
N GLU A 134 -3.55 1.74 0.63
CA GLU A 134 -4.53 1.85 -0.46
C GLU A 134 -4.93 0.45 -0.98
N GLN A 135 -3.96 -0.45 -1.14
CA GLN A 135 -4.22 -1.85 -1.53
C GLN A 135 -5.01 -2.60 -0.46
N GLU A 136 -4.65 -2.47 0.82
CA GLU A 136 -5.41 -3.07 1.94
C GLU A 136 -6.86 -2.57 1.98
N LEU A 137 -7.08 -1.27 1.79
CA LEU A 137 -8.42 -0.68 1.74
C LEU A 137 -9.25 -1.29 0.61
N ALA A 138 -8.66 -1.51 -0.56
CA ALA A 138 -9.33 -2.10 -1.71
C ALA A 138 -9.80 -3.54 -1.48
N LEU A 139 -9.17 -4.27 -0.54
CA LEU A 139 -9.53 -5.65 -0.17
C LEU A 139 -10.71 -5.74 0.80
N ILE A 140 -11.16 -4.61 1.37
CA ILE A 140 -12.34 -4.60 2.22
C ILE A 140 -13.58 -4.63 1.32
N HIS A 141 -14.28 -5.76 1.30
CA HIS A 141 -15.52 -5.93 0.56
C HIS A 141 -16.70 -6.07 1.54
N PRO A 142 -17.73 -5.23 1.43
CA PRO A 142 -18.89 -5.33 2.32
C PRO A 142 -19.84 -6.47 1.92
N GLU A 143 -19.70 -7.09 0.75
CA GLU A 143 -20.51 -8.25 0.36
C GLU A 143 -20.09 -9.51 1.13
N ALA A 144 -21.06 -10.36 1.49
CA ALA A 144 -20.75 -11.68 2.04
C ALA A 144 -20.16 -12.59 0.96
N GLU A 145 -19.13 -13.38 1.31
CA GLU A 145 -18.61 -14.42 0.43
C GLU A 145 -19.74 -15.40 0.07
N LYS A 146 -19.78 -15.80 -1.22
CA LYS A 146 -20.79 -16.72 -1.76
C LYS A 146 -20.41 -18.17 -1.53
#